data_AF-A0A813I6F4-F1
#
_entry.id   AF-A0A813I6F4-F1
#
_cell.length_a   1.000
_cell.length_b   1.000
_cell.length_c   1.000
_cell.angle_alpha   90.00
_cell.angle_beta   90.00
_cell.angle_gamma   90.00
#
_symmetry.space_group_name_H-M   'P 1'
#
loop_
_entity.id
_entity.type
_entity.pdbx_description
1 polymer ?
#
loop_
_entity_poly.entity_id
_entity_poly.type
_entity_poly.pdbx_seq_one_letter_code
_entity_poly.pdbx_strand_id
1 'polypeptide(L)'
;KGGGFGQGAGGKAGGGGGKTGGGKAAARPAPPPLDKPEELRPETRETGEQVAFQASTGTPWRLVGPDAAQFRWELQDRECVSDSEKREIREMLQAYAEEFKIPLRGENSVKLALRRGDFWVSYAGGISSTGRAVAVTRADLT
;
A
#
# COMPACT_ATOMS: atom_id res chain seq x y z
N LYS A 1 35.08 53.17 3.97
CA LYS A 1 34.73 52.03 4.88
C LYS A 1 33.76 51.15 4.09
N GLY A 2 34.26 50.31 3.19
CA GLY A 2 34.63 48.90 3.41
C GLY A 2 33.38 48.04 3.17
N GLY A 3 33.16 47.46 1.97
CA GLY A 3 33.68 46.15 1.51
C GLY A 3 32.62 45.07 1.80
N GLY A 4 32.28 44.06 1.00
CA GLY A 4 32.67 43.57 -0.31
C GLY A 4 31.94 42.21 -0.55
N PHE A 5 31.74 41.86 -1.84
CA PHE A 5 31.72 40.55 -2.51
C PHE A 5 30.82 39.35 -2.07
N GLY A 6 30.29 38.66 -3.10
CA GLY A 6 29.88 37.24 -3.13
C GLY A 6 28.48 37.02 -3.75
N GLN A 7 28.27 36.94 -5.07
CA GLN A 7 28.52 35.81 -5.99
C GLN A 7 28.16 34.41 -5.44
N GLY A 8 27.23 33.72 -6.13
CA GLY A 8 26.96 32.30 -5.91
C GLY A 8 25.68 31.79 -6.56
N ALA A 9 25.68 31.63 -7.88
CA ALA A 9 24.75 30.75 -8.58
C ALA A 9 25.17 29.29 -8.41
N GLY A 10 24.21 28.38 -8.30
CA GLY A 10 24.38 26.91 -8.25
C GLY A 10 23.34 26.34 -7.29
N GLY A 11 22.47 25.38 -7.63
CA GLY A 11 22.52 24.38 -8.68
C GLY A 11 22.26 23.02 -8.02
N LYS A 12 21.07 22.44 -8.29
CA LYS A 12 20.79 21.00 -8.38
C LYS A 12 20.82 20.12 -7.11
N ALA A 13 20.16 18.95 -7.30
CA ALA A 13 20.04 17.75 -6.48
C ALA A 13 19.06 17.86 -5.30
N GLY A 14 17.95 17.13 -5.26
CA GLY A 14 17.85 15.66 -5.32
C GLY A 14 17.43 15.23 -3.91
N GLY A 15 16.24 14.69 -3.69
CA GLY A 15 15.93 13.31 -4.05
C GLY A 15 16.64 12.35 -3.09
N GLY A 16 15.89 11.76 -2.16
CA GLY A 16 16.38 10.74 -1.21
C GLY A 16 16.28 11.24 0.24
N GLY A 17 15.69 10.52 1.18
CA GLY A 17 15.51 9.08 1.25
C GLY A 17 16.04 8.63 2.60
N GLY A 18 15.11 8.44 3.55
CA GLY A 18 15.27 7.58 4.73
C GLY A 18 16.23 8.05 5.82
N LYS A 19 15.72 8.14 7.06
CA LYS A 19 16.08 7.17 8.11
C LYS A 19 15.30 7.41 9.41
N THR A 20 14.54 6.37 9.77
CA THR A 20 14.50 5.78 11.12
C THR A 20 14.37 6.73 12.31
N GLY A 21 13.16 7.26 12.51
CA GLY A 21 12.69 7.67 13.82
C GLY A 21 12.05 6.47 14.52
N GLY A 22 12.85 5.70 15.25
CA GLY A 22 12.41 4.64 16.14
C GLY A 22 11.63 5.20 17.32
N GLY A 23 10.35 5.50 17.13
CA GLY A 23 9.36 5.52 18.19
C GLY A 23 8.56 4.25 18.07
N LYS A 24 8.56 3.39 19.10
CA LYS A 24 7.53 2.36 19.26
C LYS A 24 6.18 3.09 19.39
N ALA A 25 5.58 3.47 18.27
CA ALA A 25 4.17 3.79 18.25
C ALA A 25 3.50 2.49 18.68
N ALA A 26 3.01 2.47 19.92
CA ALA A 26 2.12 1.42 20.39
C ALA A 26 1.13 1.16 19.26
N ALA A 27 1.04 -0.09 18.80
CA ALA A 27 0.12 -0.48 17.74
C ALA A 27 -1.24 0.08 18.12
N ARG A 28 -1.69 1.14 17.43
CA ARG A 28 -2.99 1.71 17.71
C ARG A 28 -4.00 0.62 17.36
N PRO A 29 -4.98 0.34 18.24
CA PRO A 29 -6.04 -0.61 17.91
C PRO A 29 -6.66 -0.18 16.57
N ALA A 30 -6.89 -1.16 15.70
CA ALA A 30 -7.44 -0.90 14.39
C ALA A 30 -8.79 -0.18 14.57
N PRO A 31 -9.06 0.91 13.84
CA PRO A 31 -10.33 1.61 14.02
C PRO A 31 -11.48 0.66 13.66
N PRO A 32 -12.61 0.68 14.41
CA PRO A 32 -13.81 -0.04 14.00
C PRO A 32 -14.18 0.41 12.58
N PRO A 33 -14.37 -0.52 11.63
CA PRO A 33 -14.72 -1.95 11.82
C PRO A 33 -13.57 -2.95 11.69
N LEU A 34 -12.32 -2.51 11.53
CA LEU A 34 -11.16 -3.40 11.42
C LEU A 34 -10.75 -4.06 12.75
N ASP A 35 -11.49 -3.77 13.82
CA ASP A 35 -11.45 -4.51 15.10
C ASP A 35 -11.85 -5.98 14.91
N LYS A 36 -12.66 -6.27 13.88
CA LYS A 36 -13.09 -7.63 13.47
C LYS A 36 -12.92 -7.85 11.97
N PRO A 37 -11.69 -8.05 11.49
CA PRO A 37 -11.43 -8.24 10.06
C PRO A 37 -12.08 -9.52 9.50
N GLU A 38 -12.48 -10.49 10.33
CA GLU A 38 -13.24 -11.68 9.89
C GLU A 38 -14.70 -11.39 9.53
N GLU A 39 -15.30 -10.30 10.01
CA GLU A 39 -16.67 -9.88 9.64
C GLU A 39 -16.69 -9.14 8.30
N LEU A 40 -15.51 -8.69 7.83
CA LEU A 40 -15.34 -8.04 6.54
C LEU A 40 -15.13 -9.09 5.45
N ARG A 41 -15.66 -8.80 4.26
CA ARG A 41 -15.44 -9.69 3.11
C ARG A 41 -13.96 -9.66 2.73
N PRO A 42 -13.28 -10.81 2.61
CA PRO A 42 -11.89 -10.86 2.18
C PRO A 42 -11.68 -10.31 0.77
N GLU A 43 -12.77 -10.22 -0.01
CA GLU A 43 -12.76 -9.96 -1.45
C GLU A 43 -13.67 -8.77 -1.81
N THR A 44 -13.31 -8.05 -2.86
CA THR A 44 -14.19 -7.04 -3.48
C THR A 44 -15.41 -7.71 -4.10
N ARG A 45 -16.58 -7.08 -3.97
CA ARG A 45 -17.84 -7.63 -4.51
C ARG A 45 -17.83 -7.72 -6.04
N GLU A 46 -17.15 -6.81 -6.71
CA GLU A 46 -17.17 -6.68 -8.17
C GLU A 46 -16.27 -7.71 -8.87
N THR A 47 -15.12 -8.01 -8.28
CA THR A 47 -14.07 -8.79 -8.95
C THR A 47 -13.64 -10.03 -8.17
N GLY A 48 -14.05 -10.19 -6.91
CA GLY A 48 -13.58 -11.29 -6.07
C GLY A 48 -12.11 -11.15 -5.68
N GLU A 49 -11.55 -9.93 -5.73
CA GLU A 49 -10.12 -9.73 -5.51
C GLU A 49 -9.80 -9.53 -4.03
N GLN A 50 -8.76 -10.21 -3.55
CA GLN A 50 -8.39 -10.17 -2.14
C GLN A 50 -7.98 -8.77 -1.70
N VAL A 51 -8.45 -8.36 -0.52
CA VAL A 51 -8.12 -7.08 0.11
C VAL A 51 -7.20 -7.32 1.30
N ALA A 52 -6.20 -6.45 1.42
CA ALA A 52 -5.31 -6.37 2.56
C ALA A 52 -5.37 -4.97 3.17
N PHE A 53 -5.07 -4.89 4.46
CA PHE A 53 -5.05 -3.63 5.19
C PHE A 53 -3.80 -3.50 6.08
N GLN A 54 -3.38 -2.26 6.32
CA GLN A 54 -2.38 -1.90 7.32
C GLN A 54 -3.00 -0.88 8.27
N ALA A 55 -3.30 -1.33 9.50
CA ALA A 55 -3.97 -0.54 10.53
C ALA A 55 -3.16 0.68 10.99
N SER A 56 -1.84 0.63 10.95
CA SER A 56 -0.98 1.75 11.31
C SER A 56 0.37 1.66 10.61
N THR A 57 1.02 2.81 10.41
CA THR A 57 2.39 2.83 9.89
C THR A 57 3.30 2.08 10.86
N GLY A 58 4.01 1.07 10.35
CA GLY A 58 4.88 0.21 11.15
C GLY A 58 4.27 -1.14 11.56
N THR A 59 2.97 -1.37 11.34
CA THR A 59 2.35 -2.69 11.49
C THR A 59 2.49 -3.50 10.20
N PRO A 60 2.57 -4.83 10.25
CA PRO A 60 2.52 -5.66 9.05
C PRO A 60 1.20 -5.46 8.30
N TRP A 61 1.20 -5.76 7.00
CA TRP A 61 -0.02 -5.83 6.21
C TRP A 61 -0.74 -7.12 6.55
N ARG A 62 -2.07 -7.06 6.64
CA ARG A 62 -2.93 -8.19 7.02
C ARG A 62 -3.99 -8.39 5.95
N LEU A 63 -4.28 -9.63 5.60
CA LEU A 63 -5.43 -9.96 4.77
C LEU A 63 -6.71 -9.65 5.54
N VAL A 64 -7.71 -9.15 4.82
CA VAL A 64 -9.08 -9.09 5.31
C VAL A 64 -9.68 -10.50 5.28
N GLY A 65 -10.55 -10.84 6.23
CA GLY A 65 -11.21 -12.14 6.34
C GLY A 65 -10.58 -13.09 7.36
N PRO A 66 -11.10 -14.34 7.45
CA PRO A 66 -10.84 -15.27 8.55
C PRO A 66 -9.40 -15.79 8.60
N ASP A 67 -8.68 -15.76 7.48
CA ASP A 67 -7.30 -16.24 7.40
C ASP A 67 -6.31 -15.31 8.13
N ALA A 68 -6.66 -14.02 8.24
CA ALA A 68 -5.89 -12.96 8.91
C ALA A 68 -4.37 -12.95 8.63
N ALA A 69 -3.94 -13.55 7.52
CA ALA A 69 -2.55 -13.76 7.20
C ALA A 69 -1.82 -12.42 7.08
N GLN A 70 -0.58 -12.39 7.56
CA GLN A 70 0.23 -11.18 7.60
C GLN A 70 1.38 -11.30 6.64
N PHE A 71 1.71 -10.21 5.95
CA PHE A 71 2.85 -10.14 5.05
C PHE A 71 3.60 -8.82 5.18
N ARG A 72 4.84 -8.84 4.69
CA ARG A 72 5.68 -7.65 4.58
C ARG A 72 5.48 -7.02 3.21
N TRP A 73 5.40 -5.70 3.19
CA TRP A 73 5.33 -4.95 1.95
C TRP A 73 6.70 -4.90 1.29
N GLU A 74 6.82 -5.51 0.11
CA GLU A 74 8.03 -5.51 -0.71
C GLU A 74 7.85 -4.49 -1.82
N LEU A 75 8.28 -3.25 -1.61
CA LEU A 75 8.06 -2.17 -2.57
C LEU A 75 8.65 -2.54 -3.94
N GLN A 76 7.78 -2.64 -4.95
CA GLN A 76 8.16 -2.86 -6.34
C GLN A 76 8.12 -1.54 -7.13
N ASP A 77 8.65 -1.60 -8.35
CA ASP A 77 8.59 -0.46 -9.26
C ASP A 77 7.14 -0.08 -9.60
N ARG A 78 6.89 1.22 -9.76
CA ARG A 78 5.56 1.74 -10.09
C ARG A 78 5.14 1.37 -11.50
N GLU A 79 6.08 1.05 -12.38
CA GLU A 79 5.82 0.67 -13.77
C GLU A 79 5.33 -0.78 -13.90
N CYS A 80 5.38 -1.59 -12.82
CA CYS A 80 4.86 -2.96 -12.83
C CYS A 80 3.35 -3.05 -13.06
N VAL A 81 2.60 -1.98 -12.78
CA VAL A 81 1.15 -1.90 -12.98
C VAL A 81 0.84 -0.60 -13.72
N SER A 82 0.02 -0.69 -14.77
CA SER A 82 -0.37 0.47 -15.57
C SER A 82 -1.14 1.51 -14.74
N ASP A 83 -1.07 2.78 -15.12
CA ASP A 83 -1.79 3.83 -14.38
C ASP A 83 -3.31 3.69 -14.48
N SER A 84 -3.83 3.15 -15.59
CA SER A 84 -5.25 2.79 -15.73
C SER A 84 -5.65 1.75 -14.69
N GLU A 85 -4.87 0.68 -14.56
CA GLU A 85 -5.17 -0.39 -13.61
C GLU A 85 -5.03 0.10 -12.15
N LYS A 86 -4.03 0.94 -11.83
CA LYS A 86 -3.94 1.58 -10.52
C LYS A 86 -5.17 2.44 -10.20
N ARG A 87 -5.72 3.12 -11.21
CA ARG A 87 -6.92 3.95 -11.05
C ARG A 87 -8.13 3.07 -10.76
N GLU A 88 -8.34 2.01 -11.54
CA GLU A 88 -9.42 1.04 -11.31
C GLU A 88 -9.32 0.43 -9.91
N ILE A 89 -8.12 0.00 -9.51
CA ILE A 89 -7.87 -0.53 -8.15
C ILE A 89 -8.19 0.51 -7.09
N ARG A 90 -7.82 1.78 -7.29
CA ARG A 90 -8.14 2.85 -6.35
C ARG A 90 -9.65 3.03 -6.19
N GLU A 91 -10.40 3.00 -7.29
CA GLU A 91 -11.87 3.12 -7.29
C GLU A 91 -12.50 1.93 -6.55
N MET A 92 -12.02 0.70 -6.80
CA MET A 92 -12.46 -0.50 -6.08
C MET A 92 -12.16 -0.44 -4.58
N LEU A 93 -10.95 -0.04 -4.21
CA LEU A 93 -10.55 0.11 -2.80
C LEU A 93 -11.34 1.23 -2.10
N GLN A 94 -11.69 2.30 -2.83
CA GLN A 94 -12.54 3.36 -2.33
C GLN A 94 -13.96 2.83 -2.07
N ALA A 95 -14.58 2.18 -3.05
CA ALA A 95 -15.91 1.60 -2.92
C ALA A 95 -15.97 0.59 -1.76
N TYR A 96 -14.95 -0.26 -1.64
CA TYR A 96 -14.80 -1.20 -0.54
C TYR A 96 -14.73 -0.47 0.82
N ALA A 97 -13.90 0.57 0.92
CA ALA A 97 -13.81 1.35 2.14
C ALA A 97 -15.12 2.08 2.47
N GLU A 98 -15.87 2.56 1.48
CA GLU A 98 -17.17 3.21 1.68
C GLU A 98 -18.28 2.22 2.09
N GLU A 99 -18.27 1.01 1.51
CA GLU A 99 -19.17 -0.11 1.87
C GLU A 99 -18.98 -0.50 3.33
N PHE A 100 -17.72 -0.67 3.76
CA PHE A 100 -17.37 -1.10 5.10
C PHE A 100 -17.05 0.06 6.06
N LYS A 101 -17.29 1.32 5.68
CA LYS A 101 -17.00 2.52 6.51
C LYS A 101 -15.56 2.56 7.06
N ILE A 102 -14.59 2.08 6.28
CA ILE A 102 -13.17 2.10 6.63
C ILE A 102 -12.62 3.51 6.37
N PRO A 103 -12.03 4.17 7.39
CA PRO A 103 -11.44 5.49 7.21
C PRO A 103 -10.14 5.40 6.38
N LEU A 104 -10.17 5.88 5.14
CA LEU A 104 -8.96 5.99 4.29
C LEU A 104 -8.14 7.27 4.53
N ARG A 105 -8.70 8.24 5.27
CA ARG A 105 -8.09 9.55 5.53
C ARG A 105 -8.31 9.98 6.99
N GLY A 106 -7.41 10.83 7.49
CA GLY A 106 -7.44 11.35 8.87
C GLY A 106 -6.50 10.62 9.83
N GLU A 107 -6.57 10.98 11.11
CA GLU A 107 -5.67 10.46 12.16
C GLU A 107 -5.84 8.96 12.45
N ASN A 108 -6.99 8.39 12.08
CA ASN A 108 -7.30 6.97 12.18
C ASN A 108 -7.32 6.30 10.80
N SER A 109 -6.60 6.85 9.83
CA SER A 109 -6.60 6.29 8.47
C SER A 109 -5.89 4.94 8.41
N VAL A 110 -6.53 4.01 7.69
CA VAL A 110 -5.98 2.70 7.37
C VAL A 110 -5.58 2.67 5.91
N LYS A 111 -4.48 2.02 5.61
CA LYS A 111 -4.08 1.76 4.23
C LYS A 111 -4.74 0.47 3.77
N LEU A 112 -5.37 0.51 2.61
CA LEU A 112 -5.87 -0.68 1.92
C LEU A 112 -5.02 -1.00 0.71
N ALA A 113 -4.97 -2.27 0.36
CA ALA A 113 -4.38 -2.80 -0.85
C ALA A 113 -5.24 -3.91 -1.44
N LEU A 114 -5.27 -3.98 -2.76
CA LEU A 114 -5.96 -5.01 -3.51
C LEU A 114 -4.92 -5.94 -4.14
N ARG A 115 -5.24 -7.23 -4.21
CA ARG A 115 -4.45 -8.19 -4.96
C ARG A 115 -4.90 -8.19 -6.43
N ARG A 116 -4.01 -7.79 -7.32
CA ARG A 116 -4.18 -7.86 -8.77
C ARG A 116 -3.09 -8.75 -9.36
N GLY A 117 -3.45 -9.95 -9.78
CA GLY A 117 -2.50 -10.96 -10.24
C GLY A 117 -1.43 -11.27 -9.19
N ASP A 118 -0.17 -11.04 -9.53
CA ASP A 118 0.99 -11.28 -8.66
C ASP A 118 1.37 -10.08 -7.79
N PHE A 119 0.63 -8.97 -7.87
CA PHE A 119 0.92 -7.73 -7.17
C PHE A 119 -0.17 -7.34 -6.16
N TRP A 120 0.27 -6.77 -5.06
CA TRP A 120 -0.52 -5.97 -4.15
C TRP A 120 -0.42 -4.51 -4.57
N VAL A 121 -1.55 -3.84 -4.76
CA VAL A 121 -1.60 -2.43 -5.12
C VAL A 121 -2.38 -1.68 -4.05
N SER A 122 -1.71 -0.75 -3.38
CA SER A 122 -2.30 0.06 -2.33
C SER A 122 -3.12 1.23 -2.88
N TYR A 123 -4.08 1.73 -2.11
CA TYR A 123 -4.86 2.93 -2.43
C TYR A 123 -3.98 4.16 -2.73
N ALA A 124 -2.85 4.26 -2.02
CA ALA A 124 -1.83 5.29 -2.21
C ALA A 124 -0.97 5.11 -3.49
N GLY A 125 -1.17 4.02 -4.24
CA GLY A 125 -0.45 3.71 -5.48
C GLY A 125 0.91 3.02 -5.28
N GLY A 126 1.24 2.59 -4.06
CA GLY A 126 2.37 1.68 -3.84
C GLY A 126 2.06 0.30 -4.37
N ILE A 127 3.09 -0.39 -4.89
CA ILE A 127 2.99 -1.76 -5.41
C ILE A 127 3.89 -2.67 -4.57
N SER A 128 3.44 -3.89 -4.30
CA SER A 128 4.23 -4.94 -3.67
C SER A 128 4.06 -6.26 -4.40
N SER A 129 5.09 -7.09 -4.41
CA SER A 129 4.95 -8.49 -4.82
C SER A 129 4.10 -9.26 -3.81
N THR A 130 3.35 -10.26 -4.27
CA THR A 130 2.58 -11.19 -3.41
C THR A 130 3.42 -12.32 -2.83
N GLY A 131 4.74 -12.32 -3.04
CA GLY A 131 5.65 -13.36 -2.57
C GLY A 131 5.48 -14.73 -3.27
N ARG A 132 4.53 -14.85 -4.20
CA ARG A 132 4.50 -15.97 -5.14
C ARG A 132 5.56 -15.67 -6.19
N ALA A 133 6.71 -16.34 -6.05
CA ALA A 133 7.66 -16.46 -7.14
C ALA A 133 6.88 -16.82 -8.40
N VAL A 134 7.15 -16.04 -9.46
CA VAL A 134 6.83 -16.29 -10.85
C VAL A 134 6.52 -17.77 -11.08
N ALA A 135 5.25 -18.11 -11.30
CA ALA A 135 4.99 -19.24 -12.15
C ALA A 135 5.49 -18.79 -13.52
N VAL A 136 6.75 -19.12 -13.84
CA VAL A 136 7.17 -19.24 -15.22
C VAL A 136 6.34 -20.38 -15.79
N THR A 137 5.10 -20.10 -16.19
CA THR A 137 4.39 -20.89 -17.16
C THR A 137 5.08 -20.65 -18.49
N ARG A 138 6.23 -21.31 -18.65
CA ARG A 138 6.71 -21.63 -19.99
C ARG A 138 5.88 -22.81 -20.47
N ALA A 139 4.65 -22.49 -20.88
CA ALA A 139 3.97 -23.32 -21.86
C ALA A 139 4.80 -23.26 -23.15
N ASP A 140 4.90 -24.41 -23.79
CA ASP A 140 5.38 -24.66 -25.15
C ASP A 140 6.89 -24.79 -25.36
N LEU A 141 7.34 -26.04 -25.54
CA LEU A 141 8.09 -26.46 -26.72
C LEU A 141 8.08 -28.00 -26.81
N THR A 142 7.27 -28.48 -27.77
CA THR A 142 7.32 -29.77 -28.51
C THR A 142 7.23 -31.08 -27.75
#